data_AF-A0A2E7INW0-F1
#
_entry.id   AF-A0A2E7INW0-F1
#
_cell.length_a   1.000
_cell.length_b   1.000
_cell.length_c   1.000
_cell.angle_alpha   90.00
_cell.angle_beta   90.00
_cell.angle_gamma   90.00
#
_symmetry.space_group_name_H-M   'P 1'
#
loop_
_entity.id
_entity.type
_entity.pdbx_description
1 polymer ?
#
loop_
_entity_poly.entity_id
_entity_poly.type
_entity_poly.pdbx_seq_one_letter_code
_entity_poly.pdbx_strand_id
1 'polypeptide(L)'
;MTSSKVRMLQGGDAQQVDKGGKFGRIGGATITVGTEAANVINVAIQLEQPNGDALDEFGYVTAYLSDDSGGDGVAGTAPSGTVVIGTDGAIIGEITAKKVLLLQSEADGDIDINITETGADTWYLVVILPSGVKVVSDAITFAA
;
A
#
# COMPACT_ATOMS: atom_id res chain seq x y z
N MET A 1 64.30 10.46 -4.27
CA MET A 1 63.39 9.29 -4.30
C MET A 1 62.03 9.76 -3.82
N THR A 2 61.02 9.41 -4.60
CA THR A 2 59.74 10.10 -4.76
C THR A 2 58.89 10.09 -3.48
N SER A 3 58.31 11.25 -3.15
CA SER A 3 57.28 11.39 -2.13
C SER A 3 56.09 10.49 -2.48
N SER A 4 55.90 9.41 -1.74
CA SER A 4 54.66 8.63 -1.76
C SER A 4 53.55 9.48 -1.15
N LYS A 5 52.94 10.33 -1.98
CA LYS A 5 51.67 10.95 -1.67
C LYS A 5 50.71 9.80 -1.44
N VAL A 6 50.38 9.52 -0.19
CA VAL A 6 49.19 8.73 0.15
C VAL A 6 48.04 9.54 -0.42
N ARG A 7 47.70 9.26 -1.68
CA ARG A 7 46.48 9.72 -2.30
C ARG A 7 45.42 8.89 -1.62
N MET A 8 44.94 9.39 -0.47
CA MET A 8 43.57 9.17 -0.06
C MET A 8 42.76 9.59 -1.29
N LEU A 9 42.49 8.62 -2.16
CA LEU A 9 41.47 8.79 -3.17
C LEU A 9 40.23 9.07 -2.33
N GLN A 10 39.79 10.32 -2.34
CA GLN A 10 38.40 10.66 -2.09
C GLN A 10 37.60 9.93 -3.16
N GLY A 11 37.42 8.63 -2.93
CA GLY A 11 36.64 7.72 -3.71
C GLY A 11 35.23 7.83 -3.18
N GLY A 12 34.49 8.79 -3.74
CA GLY A 12 33.04 8.82 -3.72
C GLY A 12 32.40 9.35 -2.44
N ASP A 13 32.00 10.62 -2.51
CA ASP A 13 30.87 11.18 -1.75
C ASP A 13 29.51 10.59 -2.20
N ALA A 14 29.49 9.32 -2.57
CA ALA A 14 28.29 8.52 -2.49
C ALA A 14 28.63 7.50 -1.43
N GLN A 15 28.13 7.71 -0.21
CA GLN A 15 27.94 6.56 0.65
C GLN A 15 27.22 5.51 -0.20
N GLN A 16 27.91 4.39 -0.46
CA GLN A 16 27.23 3.14 -0.72
C GLN A 16 26.62 2.67 0.62
N VAL A 17 25.85 3.55 1.27
CA VAL A 17 24.94 3.18 2.34
C VAL A 17 23.73 2.64 1.62
N ASP A 18 23.80 1.33 1.44
CA ASP A 18 22.70 0.52 1.04
C ASP A 18 22.38 0.41 -0.45
N LYS A 19 23.25 -0.31 -1.16
CA LYS A 19 22.80 -1.12 -2.30
C LYS A 19 22.47 -2.56 -1.86
N GLY A 20 22.11 -2.81 -0.59
CA GLY A 20 22.18 -4.15 -0.02
C GLY A 20 21.38 -4.43 1.26
N GLY A 21 20.51 -3.53 1.69
CA GLY A 21 19.75 -3.59 2.93
C GLY A 21 18.34 -3.19 2.57
N LYS A 22 17.68 -4.16 1.94
CA LYS A 22 16.26 -4.15 1.56
C LYS A 22 15.30 -4.04 2.77
N PHE A 23 15.72 -3.47 3.88
CA PHE A 23 14.90 -3.22 5.04
C PHE A 23 14.17 -1.89 4.84
N GLY A 24 12.83 -1.94 4.74
CA GLY A 24 12.00 -0.74 4.70
C GLY A 24 11.92 -0.02 3.35
N ARG A 25 11.96 -0.77 2.23
CA ARG A 25 11.81 -0.17 0.88
C ARG A 25 10.40 0.34 0.59
N ILE A 26 9.39 -0.13 1.31
CA ILE A 26 8.06 0.48 1.32
C ILE A 26 8.07 1.57 2.40
N GLY A 27 8.11 2.82 1.96
CA GLY A 27 8.10 4.01 2.81
C GLY A 27 6.77 4.76 2.83
N GLY A 28 5.90 4.52 1.85
CA GLY A 28 4.61 5.20 1.71
C GLY A 28 3.61 4.40 0.88
N ALA A 29 2.41 4.96 0.75
CA ALA A 29 1.43 4.53 -0.21
C ALA A 29 0.53 5.71 -0.60
N THR A 30 0.14 5.78 -1.87
CA THR A 30 -0.94 6.65 -2.34
C THR A 30 -2.17 5.78 -2.62
N ILE A 31 -3.33 6.18 -2.11
CA ILE A 31 -4.60 5.45 -2.30
C ILE A 31 -5.56 6.32 -3.11
N THR A 32 -6.10 5.78 -4.20
CA THR A 32 -7.09 6.45 -5.05
C THR A 32 -8.41 5.68 -5.00
N VAL A 33 -9.46 6.33 -4.49
CA VAL A 33 -10.82 5.76 -4.48
C VAL A 33 -11.51 6.12 -5.79
N GLY A 34 -11.98 5.11 -6.52
CA GLY A 34 -12.70 5.28 -7.77
C GLY A 34 -14.17 5.68 -7.59
N THR A 35 -14.82 5.93 -8.72
CA THR A 35 -16.27 6.14 -8.75
C THR A 35 -17.01 4.81 -8.67
N GLU A 36 -18.12 4.78 -7.94
CA GLU A 36 -19.00 3.63 -7.92
C GLU A 36 -19.57 3.31 -9.32
N ALA A 37 -19.44 2.05 -9.73
CA ALA A 37 -20.02 1.52 -10.94
C ALA A 37 -20.67 0.17 -10.65
N ALA A 38 -21.99 0.10 -10.81
CA ALA A 38 -22.78 -1.12 -10.58
C ALA A 38 -22.47 -1.78 -9.22
N ASN A 39 -22.55 -0.99 -8.14
CA ASN A 39 -22.33 -1.44 -6.77
C ASN A 39 -20.89 -1.88 -6.47
N VAL A 40 -19.93 -1.48 -7.31
CA VAL A 40 -18.51 -1.74 -7.14
C VAL A 40 -17.73 -0.43 -7.10
N ILE A 41 -16.86 -0.27 -6.11
CA ILE A 41 -15.85 0.78 -6.09
C ILE A 41 -14.47 0.11 -6.18
N ASN A 42 -13.71 0.51 -7.19
CA ASN A 42 -12.29 0.16 -7.30
C ASN A 42 -11.47 1.10 -6.41
N VAL A 43 -10.54 0.55 -5.64
CA VAL A 43 -9.60 1.31 -4.82
C VAL A 43 -8.19 0.90 -5.21
N ALA A 44 -7.49 1.81 -5.88
CA ALA A 44 -6.12 1.63 -6.31
C ALA A 44 -5.13 2.09 -5.22
N ILE A 45 -4.04 1.35 -5.06
CA ILE A 45 -2.97 1.59 -4.11
C ILE A 45 -1.65 1.57 -4.88
N GLN A 46 -0.89 2.65 -4.78
CA GLN A 46 0.49 2.70 -5.24
C GLN A 46 1.39 2.62 -4.01
N LEU A 47 2.15 1.54 -3.83
CA LEU A 47 3.21 1.47 -2.83
C LEU A 47 4.39 2.33 -3.27
N GLU A 48 4.97 3.07 -2.33
CA GLU A 48 6.01 4.05 -2.60
C GLU A 48 7.27 3.76 -1.79
N GLN A 49 8.39 4.13 -2.38
CA GLN A 49 9.69 4.21 -1.71
C GLN A 49 9.71 5.37 -0.71
N PRO A 50 10.65 5.39 0.25
CA PRO A 50 10.75 6.47 1.24
C PRO A 50 10.97 7.87 0.66
N ASN A 51 11.39 7.97 -0.60
CA ASN A 51 11.55 9.22 -1.32
C ASN A 51 10.27 9.67 -2.06
N GLY A 52 9.19 8.88 -2.01
CA GLY A 52 7.91 9.15 -2.69
C GLY A 52 7.81 8.64 -4.12
N ASP A 53 8.86 8.02 -4.67
CA ASP A 53 8.76 7.35 -5.97
C ASP A 53 7.97 6.06 -5.84
N ALA A 54 7.35 5.59 -6.93
CA ALA A 54 6.78 4.25 -6.98
C ALA A 54 7.81 3.19 -6.56
N LEU A 55 7.34 2.13 -5.89
CA LEU A 55 8.17 0.95 -5.64
C LEU A 55 8.66 0.38 -6.98
N ASP A 56 9.85 -0.20 -7.03
CA ASP A 56 10.44 -0.79 -8.24
C ASP A 56 10.66 -2.31 -8.11
N GLU A 57 9.96 -2.90 -7.14
CA GLU A 57 9.82 -4.34 -6.93
C GLU A 57 8.44 -4.65 -6.30
N PHE A 58 8.10 -5.93 -6.18
CA PHE A 58 6.87 -6.31 -5.48
C PHE A 58 6.99 -6.11 -3.96
N GLY A 59 5.90 -5.66 -3.35
CA GLY A 59 5.75 -5.42 -1.93
C GLY A 59 4.60 -6.21 -1.32
N TYR A 60 4.62 -6.35 0.01
CA TYR A 60 3.52 -6.94 0.76
C TYR A 60 3.08 -5.98 1.86
N VAL A 61 1.77 -5.80 1.99
CA VAL A 61 1.16 -4.95 3.02
C VAL A 61 -0.08 -5.63 3.58
N THR A 62 -0.39 -5.35 4.84
CA THR A 62 -1.70 -5.68 5.40
C THR A 62 -2.62 -4.48 5.21
N ALA A 63 -3.84 -4.72 4.73
CA ALA A 63 -4.85 -3.68 4.61
C ALA A 63 -6.13 -4.09 5.34
N TYR A 64 -6.89 -3.12 5.83
CA TYR A 64 -8.22 -3.36 6.39
C TYR A 64 -9.21 -2.25 6.09
N LEU A 65 -10.50 -2.57 6.11
CA LEU A 65 -11.58 -1.58 6.08
C LEU A 65 -11.85 -1.08 7.50
N SER A 66 -12.04 0.23 7.66
CA SER A 66 -12.42 0.90 8.90
C SER A 66 -13.71 1.68 8.70
N ASP A 67 -14.51 1.82 9.76
CA ASP A 67 -15.69 2.71 9.78
C ASP A 67 -15.32 4.15 10.20
N ASP A 68 -14.07 4.36 10.63
CA ASP A 68 -13.58 5.63 11.12
C ASP A 68 -12.66 6.31 10.10
N SER A 69 -12.87 7.62 9.88
CA SER A 69 -12.09 8.41 8.92
C SER A 69 -10.60 8.54 9.27
N GLY A 70 -10.23 8.32 10.53
CA GLY A 70 -8.85 8.23 10.98
C GLY A 70 -8.27 6.81 10.85
N GLY A 71 -9.05 5.84 10.38
CA GLY A 71 -8.65 4.44 10.27
C GLY A 71 -8.44 3.79 11.63
N ASP A 72 -9.31 4.07 12.61
CA ASP A 72 -9.22 3.50 13.95
C ASP A 72 -10.00 2.20 14.05
N GLY A 73 -9.27 1.08 13.96
CA GLY A 73 -9.82 -0.26 14.10
C GLY A 73 -10.50 -0.78 12.84
N VAL A 74 -10.75 -2.09 12.83
CA VAL A 74 -11.41 -2.79 11.72
C VAL A 74 -12.92 -2.51 11.77
N ALA A 75 -13.51 -2.30 10.61
CA ALA A 75 -14.94 -2.10 10.42
C ALA A 75 -15.77 -3.17 11.14
N GLY A 76 -16.88 -2.76 11.74
CA GLY A 76 -17.81 -3.64 12.43
C GLY A 76 -18.50 -4.60 11.44
N THR A 77 -19.02 -4.04 10.35
CA THR A 77 -19.67 -4.76 9.25
C THR A 77 -18.68 -5.03 8.11
N ALA A 78 -18.95 -6.07 7.34
CA ALA A 78 -18.22 -6.37 6.11
C ALA A 78 -19.08 -5.96 4.91
N PRO A 79 -18.47 -5.60 3.77
CA PRO A 79 -19.21 -5.46 2.53
C PRO A 79 -20.08 -6.70 2.25
N SER A 80 -21.32 -6.46 1.84
CA SER A 80 -22.33 -7.48 1.55
C SER A 80 -21.94 -8.32 0.34
N GLY A 81 -21.29 -7.71 -0.66
CA GLY A 81 -20.76 -8.35 -1.85
C GLY A 81 -19.38 -8.99 -1.62
N THR A 82 -18.46 -8.78 -2.55
CA THR A 82 -17.10 -9.33 -2.54
C THR A 82 -16.06 -8.24 -2.34
N VAL A 83 -14.88 -8.63 -1.85
CA VAL A 83 -13.66 -7.83 -1.93
C VAL A 83 -12.62 -8.68 -2.63
N VAL A 84 -12.25 -8.30 -3.84
CA VAL A 84 -11.38 -9.08 -4.74
C VAL A 84 -10.35 -8.17 -5.40
N ILE A 85 -9.27 -8.73 -5.93
CA ILE A 85 -8.40 -7.98 -6.84
C ILE A 85 -9.19 -7.52 -8.06
N GLY A 86 -8.93 -6.29 -8.51
CA GLY A 86 -9.37 -5.85 -9.83
C GLY A 86 -8.36 -6.27 -10.89
N THR A 87 -7.42 -5.40 -11.25
CA THR A 87 -6.45 -5.66 -12.34
C THR A 87 -5.10 -6.11 -11.80
N ASP A 88 -4.57 -5.39 -10.81
CA ASP A 88 -3.17 -5.42 -10.41
C ASP A 88 -3.00 -5.97 -8.99
N GLY A 89 -1.94 -6.74 -8.80
CA GLY A 89 -1.58 -7.35 -7.52
C GLY A 89 -2.33 -8.64 -7.17
N ALA A 90 -2.26 -9.03 -5.90
CA ALA A 90 -2.87 -10.27 -5.39
C ALA A 90 -3.35 -10.13 -3.93
N ILE A 91 -4.50 -10.72 -3.61
CA ILE A 91 -4.88 -11.05 -2.23
C ILE A 91 -4.28 -12.42 -1.91
N ILE A 92 -3.24 -12.45 -1.08
CA ILE A 92 -2.56 -13.71 -0.70
C ILE A 92 -3.10 -14.29 0.60
N GLY A 93 -3.96 -13.55 1.31
CA GLY A 93 -4.67 -14.06 2.47
C GLY A 93 -5.76 -13.11 2.94
N GLU A 94 -6.79 -13.67 3.57
CA GLU A 94 -7.84 -12.93 4.27
C GLU A 94 -7.78 -13.27 5.75
N ILE A 95 -7.31 -12.32 6.57
CA ILE A 95 -7.21 -12.50 8.03
C ILE A 95 -8.62 -12.41 8.64
N THR A 96 -9.47 -11.56 8.09
CA THR A 96 -10.91 -11.49 8.39
C THR A 96 -11.63 -11.25 7.08
N ALA A 97 -12.54 -12.17 6.74
CA ALA A 97 -13.19 -12.20 5.44
C ALA A 97 -13.69 -10.81 5.01
N LYS A 98 -13.29 -10.36 3.82
CA LYS A 98 -13.65 -9.07 3.21
C LYS A 98 -13.24 -7.81 3.98
N LYS A 99 -12.59 -7.92 5.14
CA LYS A 99 -12.29 -6.77 6.02
C LYS A 99 -10.82 -6.59 6.31
N VAL A 100 -10.04 -7.65 6.38
CA VAL A 100 -8.60 -7.60 6.66
C VAL A 100 -7.89 -8.52 5.69
N LEU A 101 -7.07 -7.93 4.84
CA LEU A 101 -6.43 -8.56 3.68
C LEU A 101 -4.91 -8.49 3.83
N LEU A 102 -4.24 -9.55 3.40
CA LEU A 102 -2.81 -9.52 3.10
C LEU A 102 -2.66 -9.36 1.58
N LEU A 103 -2.11 -8.21 1.17
CA LEU A 103 -1.98 -7.82 -0.23
C LEU A 103 -0.53 -7.95 -0.69
N GLN A 104 -0.38 -8.27 -1.96
CA GLN A 104 0.88 -8.26 -2.71
C GLN A 104 0.73 -7.32 -3.92
N SER A 105 1.69 -6.43 -4.11
CA SER A 105 1.77 -5.58 -5.32
C SER A 105 2.46 -6.26 -6.49
N GLU A 106 2.38 -5.66 -7.67
CA GLU A 106 3.25 -6.04 -8.80
C GLU A 106 4.63 -5.37 -8.70
N ALA A 107 5.42 -5.50 -9.77
CA ALA A 107 6.83 -5.12 -9.81
C ALA A 107 7.08 -3.61 -9.71
N ASP A 108 6.06 -2.77 -9.88
CA ASP A 108 6.12 -1.32 -9.71
C ASP A 108 5.24 -0.81 -8.56
N GLY A 109 4.82 -1.71 -7.66
CA GLY A 109 4.18 -1.33 -6.40
C GLY A 109 2.68 -1.11 -6.46
N ASP A 110 2.02 -1.33 -7.59
CA ASP A 110 0.58 -1.17 -7.73
C ASP A 110 -0.23 -2.37 -7.21
N ILE A 111 -1.42 -2.06 -6.69
CA ILE A 111 -2.46 -2.99 -6.27
C ILE A 111 -3.79 -2.30 -6.54
N ASP A 112 -4.81 -3.02 -6.98
CA ASP A 112 -6.17 -2.50 -6.90
C ASP A 112 -7.19 -3.55 -6.42
N ILE A 113 -8.11 -3.10 -5.57
CA ILE A 113 -9.17 -3.94 -5.01
C ILE A 113 -10.53 -3.43 -5.47
N ASN A 114 -11.38 -4.34 -5.92
CA ASN A 114 -12.78 -4.11 -6.16
C ASN A 114 -13.58 -4.49 -4.90
N ILE A 115 -14.22 -3.49 -4.30
CA ILE A 115 -15.14 -3.66 -3.17
C ILE A 115 -16.55 -3.60 -3.71
N THR A 116 -17.39 -4.58 -3.36
CA THR A 116 -18.80 -4.64 -3.77
C THR A 116 -19.71 -4.54 -2.57
N GLU A 117 -20.66 -3.61 -2.61
CA GLU A 117 -21.67 -3.39 -1.57
C GLU A 117 -23.00 -3.00 -2.23
N THR A 118 -24.11 -3.57 -1.73
CA THR A 118 -25.45 -3.38 -2.31
C THR A 118 -26.34 -2.41 -1.54
N GLY A 119 -25.93 -2.00 -0.33
CA GLY A 119 -26.59 -0.97 0.46
C GLY A 119 -25.75 0.29 0.59
N ALA A 120 -26.30 1.28 1.30
CA ALA A 120 -25.55 2.47 1.68
C ALA A 120 -24.66 2.18 2.89
N ASP A 121 -23.34 2.23 2.68
CA ASP A 121 -22.34 2.17 3.74
C ASP A 121 -21.12 3.02 3.37
N THR A 122 -20.29 3.35 4.35
CA THR A 122 -19.06 4.13 4.15
C THR A 122 -17.91 3.51 4.92
N TRP A 123 -16.86 3.17 4.19
CA TRP A 123 -15.62 2.65 4.77
C TRP A 123 -14.41 3.48 4.36
N TYR A 124 -13.30 3.23 5.03
CA TYR A 124 -11.99 3.75 4.69
C TYR A 124 -11.02 2.58 4.58
N LEU A 125 -10.27 2.50 3.49
CA LEU A 125 -9.20 1.52 3.35
C LEU A 125 -7.97 2.01 4.10
N VAL A 126 -7.48 1.18 5.01
CA VAL A 126 -6.26 1.44 5.77
C VAL A 126 -5.18 0.47 5.33
N VAL A 127 -4.04 0.99 4.91
CA VAL A 127 -2.84 0.19 4.58
C VAL A 127 -1.82 0.35 5.72
N ILE A 128 -1.39 -0.77 6.29
CA ILE A 128 -0.31 -0.79 7.29
C ILE A 128 1.02 -0.98 6.58
N LEU A 129 1.86 0.04 6.64
CA LEU A 129 3.23 0.01 6.11
C LEU A 129 4.13 -0.85 7.00
N PRO A 130 5.26 -1.36 6.48
CA PRO A 130 6.21 -2.14 7.29
C PRO A 130 6.78 -1.39 8.49
N SER A 131 6.72 -0.05 8.51
CA SER A 131 7.08 0.78 9.65
C SER A 131 6.10 0.72 10.82
N GLY A 132 4.90 0.14 10.62
CA GLY A 132 3.79 0.18 11.57
C GLY A 132 2.94 1.46 11.47
N VAL A 133 3.32 2.40 10.62
CA VAL A 133 2.51 3.58 10.29
C VAL A 133 1.39 3.17 9.33
N LYS A 134 0.23 3.80 9.45
CA LYS A 134 -0.92 3.58 8.58
C LYS A 134 -1.08 4.70 7.56
N VAL A 135 -1.54 4.35 6.37
CA VAL A 135 -2.09 5.27 5.36
C VAL A 135 -3.58 4.98 5.25
N VAL A 136 -4.40 6.02 5.25
CA VAL A 136 -5.87 5.91 5.20
C VAL A 136 -6.36 6.56 3.91
N SER A 137 -7.29 5.91 3.22
CA SER A 137 -7.91 6.43 2.00
C SER A 137 -8.90 7.56 2.29
N ASP A 138 -9.34 8.23 1.23
CA ASP A 138 -10.61 8.97 1.26
C ASP A 138 -11.80 8.01 1.49
N ALA A 139 -12.98 8.58 1.75
CA ALA A 139 -14.20 7.81 2.02
C ALA A 139 -14.62 6.97 0.80
N ILE A 140 -14.88 5.67 1.03
CA ILE A 140 -15.45 4.73 0.08
C ILE A 140 -16.95 4.65 0.39
N THR A 141 -17.74 5.51 -0.25
CA THR A 141 -19.19 5.64 0.01
C THR A 141 -19.99 4.97 -1.09
N PHE A 142 -20.75 3.94 -0.73
CA PHE A 142 -21.70 3.28 -1.64
C PHE A 142 -23.07 3.96 -1.58
N ALA A 143 -23.70 4.13 -2.75
CA ALA A 143 -25.09 4.51 -2.85
C ALA A 143 -26.03 3.38 -2.44
N ALA A 144 -27.26 3.72 -2.08
CA ALA A 144 -28.34 2.76 -1.81
C ALA A 144 -29.00 2.25 -3.11
#